data_AF-A0AAW6FKW3-F1
#
_entry.id   AF-A0AAW6FKW3-F1
#
_cell.length_a   1.000
_cell.length_b   1.000
_cell.length_c   1.000
_cell.angle_alpha   90.00
_cell.angle_beta   90.00
_cell.angle_gamma   90.00
#
_symmetry.space_group_name_H-M   'P 1'
#
loop_
_entity.id
_entity.type
_entity.pdbx_description
1 polymer ?
#
loop_
_entity_poly.entity_id
_entity_poly.type
_entity_poly.pdbx_seq_one_letter_code
_entity_poly.pdbx_strand_id
1 'polypeptide(L)'
;MKQIYILLIAMYAIAFTACSKDDSSLEDGKEGIITLVHKTDYSDRDPVKMTFITFNKGKIITIDWGDGNVEKIECHRARNSEGYYSNEIQHKYTNSNPYIITIKGRIRDFGCFSKHIISLDISKCPALTSLSCSPLALTSLDVSKNTALTSLNCADNNLTSLDVSGCPALTMLNCGNNNLTSLDVSKNTALTGLWCNFTNLTSLDVSGCPALTKLECRVSNLTSLDVSKNTALTSLDCTFNALTSLDVSGCPALTRLQCNDNNLSASALNKIFNDLPPITYGEISYWNNPGTDTCDKRILDYKGWY
;
A
#
# COMPACT_ATOMS: atom_id res chain seq x y z
N MET A 1 22.41 50.68 27.70
CA MET A 1 22.91 49.83 28.81
C MET A 1 22.11 48.54 28.81
N LYS A 2 22.80 47.40 28.57
CA LYS A 2 22.43 45.98 28.80
C LYS A 2 21.20 45.43 28.04
N GLN A 3 21.38 44.63 26.98
CA GLN A 3 21.71 43.19 26.92
C GLN A 3 20.66 42.23 27.53
N ILE A 4 20.16 41.36 26.65
CA ILE A 4 19.80 39.94 26.81
C ILE A 4 18.52 39.64 27.62
N TYR A 5 17.49 39.09 26.95
CA TYR A 5 16.91 37.78 27.29
C TYR A 5 16.18 37.18 26.07
N ILE A 6 16.75 36.09 25.57
CA ILE A 6 16.17 35.13 24.63
C ILE A 6 15.21 34.24 25.43
N LEU A 7 13.99 34.02 24.95
CA LEU A 7 13.25 32.77 25.21
C LEU A 7 12.14 32.58 24.17
N LEU A 8 12.38 31.59 23.31
CA LEU A 8 11.43 30.94 22.44
C LEU A 8 10.23 30.42 23.24
N ILE A 9 9.02 30.78 22.85
CA ILE A 9 7.85 29.90 23.00
C ILE A 9 7.02 30.02 21.72
N ALA A 10 7.29 29.12 20.77
CA ALA A 10 6.36 28.77 19.70
C ALA A 10 5.28 27.87 20.33
N MET A 11 4.11 28.44 20.63
CA MET A 11 2.95 27.66 21.05
C MET A 11 2.21 27.13 19.82
N TYR A 12 2.38 25.83 19.63
CA TYR A 12 1.45 24.86 19.05
C TYR A 12 0.03 25.39 18.79
N ALA A 13 -0.36 25.48 17.51
CA ALA A 13 -1.76 25.45 17.10
C ALA A 13 -2.08 24.04 16.59
N ILE A 14 -2.36 23.11 17.51
CA ILE A 14 -3.19 21.94 17.18
C ILE A 14 -4.62 22.40 17.39
N ALA A 15 -5.31 22.70 16.29
CA ALA A 15 -6.76 22.74 16.26
C ALA A 15 -7.25 21.47 15.57
N PHE A 16 -7.43 20.40 16.35
CA PHE A 16 -8.36 19.33 15.99
C PHE A 16 -9.77 19.94 16.06
N THR A 17 -10.39 20.17 14.89
CA THR A 17 -11.84 20.34 14.81
C THR A 17 -12.36 19.34 13.81
N ALA A 18 -12.78 18.18 14.31
CA ALA A 18 -13.71 17.33 13.59
C ALA A 18 -15.08 18.04 13.57
N CYS A 19 -15.41 18.68 12.46
CA CYS A 19 -16.80 18.93 12.11
C CYS A 19 -16.94 19.07 10.60
N SER A 20 -17.91 18.33 10.08
CA SER A 20 -18.44 18.34 8.72
C SER A 20 -18.30 19.68 7.98
N LYS A 21 -17.54 19.66 6.89
CA LYS A 21 -17.76 20.49 5.71
C LYS A 21 -17.07 19.81 4.55
N ASP A 22 -17.73 19.81 3.41
CA ASP A 22 -17.14 19.51 2.11
C ASP A 22 -15.85 20.32 1.95
N ASP A 23 -14.72 19.72 2.29
CA ASP A 23 -13.43 20.38 2.24
C ASP A 23 -13.00 20.45 0.77
N SER A 24 -13.47 21.52 0.15
CA SER A 24 -13.15 21.97 -1.20
C SER A 24 -11.80 22.71 -1.23
N SER A 25 -10.92 22.44 -0.26
CA SER A 25 -9.60 23.08 -0.13
C SER A 25 -8.42 22.13 0.11
N LEU A 26 -8.50 20.87 -0.32
CA LEU A 26 -7.28 20.21 -0.79
C LEU A 26 -6.80 21.03 -1.99
N GLU A 27 -5.62 21.66 -1.90
CA GLU A 27 -5.05 22.51 -2.96
C GLU A 27 -5.39 21.92 -4.33
N ASP A 28 -6.23 22.61 -5.11
CA ASP A 28 -6.61 22.16 -6.45
C ASP A 28 -5.31 21.93 -7.23
N GLY A 29 -4.89 20.67 -7.34
CA GLY A 29 -3.61 20.32 -7.97
C GLY A 29 -3.49 20.98 -9.34
N LYS A 30 -2.30 21.44 -9.69
CA LYS A 30 -2.03 21.86 -11.08
C LYS A 30 -2.36 20.70 -12.02
N GLU A 31 -2.71 21.02 -13.26
CA GLU A 31 -2.82 19.97 -14.27
C GLU A 31 -1.53 19.16 -14.30
N GLY A 32 -1.69 17.84 -14.21
CA GLY A 32 -0.61 16.89 -14.31
C GLY A 32 -0.64 16.18 -15.65
N ILE A 33 0.46 15.49 -15.93
CA ILE A 33 0.62 14.64 -17.10
C ILE A 33 1.01 13.25 -16.61
N ILE A 34 0.27 12.23 -17.05
CA ILE A 34 0.65 10.83 -16.91
C ILE A 34 1.06 10.33 -18.28
N THR A 35 2.18 9.63 -18.36
CA THR A 35 2.64 8.99 -19.60
C THR A 35 2.78 7.49 -19.38
N LEU A 36 2.21 6.70 -20.28
CA LEU A 36 2.37 5.24 -20.29
C LEU A 36 3.00 4.77 -21.59
N VAL A 37 3.79 3.71 -21.53
CA VAL A 37 4.30 3.03 -22.72
C VAL A 37 3.62 1.67 -22.85
N HIS A 38 2.89 1.49 -23.95
CA HIS A 38 2.26 0.24 -24.34
C HIS A 38 3.22 -0.58 -25.22
N LYS A 39 3.39 -1.87 -24.90
CA LYS A 39 4.29 -2.80 -25.55
C LYS A 39 3.69 -3.44 -26.80
N THR A 40 4.59 -3.94 -27.64
CA THR A 40 4.29 -4.63 -28.89
C THR A 40 4.06 -6.12 -28.66
N ASP A 41 2.84 -6.52 -28.29
CA ASP A 41 2.47 -7.94 -28.35
C ASP A 41 0.96 -8.10 -28.60
N TYR A 42 0.61 -8.48 -29.82
CA TYR A 42 -0.76 -8.66 -30.31
C TYR A 42 -1.30 -10.08 -30.07
N SER A 43 -0.53 -10.95 -29.40
CA SER A 43 -1.03 -12.28 -29.03
C SER A 43 -2.18 -12.20 -28.03
N ASP A 44 -2.29 -11.08 -27.29
CA ASP A 44 -3.39 -10.79 -26.39
C ASP A 44 -4.09 -9.48 -26.82
N ARG A 45 -5.42 -9.54 -26.97
CA ARG A 45 -6.27 -8.43 -27.45
C ARG A 45 -6.92 -7.67 -26.30
N ASP A 46 -6.39 -7.85 -25.09
CA ASP A 46 -6.87 -7.21 -23.88
C ASP A 46 -6.73 -5.68 -24.01
N PRO A 47 -7.82 -4.92 -23.78
CA PRO A 47 -7.77 -3.46 -23.87
C PRO A 47 -6.91 -2.88 -22.74
N VAL A 48 -6.32 -1.71 -22.98
CA VAL A 48 -5.78 -0.89 -21.90
C VAL A 48 -6.96 -0.31 -21.14
N LYS A 49 -7.11 -0.70 -19.87
CA LYS A 49 -8.17 -0.18 -19.00
C LYS A 49 -7.61 0.85 -18.03
N MET A 50 -8.34 1.93 -17.87
CA MET A 50 -7.98 3.02 -16.97
C MET A 50 -9.18 3.50 -16.17
N THR A 51 -8.90 3.96 -14.96
CA THR A 51 -9.85 4.56 -14.06
C THR A 51 -9.31 5.89 -13.54
N PHE A 52 -10.19 6.86 -13.39
CA PHE A 52 -9.81 8.20 -12.96
C PHE A 52 -10.80 8.76 -11.96
N ILE A 53 -10.29 9.49 -10.98
CA ILE A 53 -11.07 10.49 -10.28
C ILE A 53 -10.30 11.82 -10.32
N THR A 54 -11.00 12.89 -10.66
CA THR A 54 -10.45 14.25 -10.73
C THR A 54 -10.77 15.06 -9.47
N PHE A 55 -10.09 16.20 -9.33
CA PHE A 55 -10.49 17.23 -8.37
C PHE A 55 -11.78 17.93 -8.83
N ASN A 56 -12.43 18.67 -7.91
CA ASN A 56 -13.70 19.35 -8.19
C ASN A 56 -13.60 20.32 -9.38
N LYS A 57 -12.44 20.98 -9.52
CA LYS A 57 -12.06 21.71 -10.74
C LYS A 57 -11.20 20.81 -11.63
N GLY A 58 -11.38 20.88 -12.94
CA GLY A 58 -10.62 20.07 -13.90
C GLY A 58 -11.23 18.68 -14.15
N LYS A 59 -12.57 18.63 -14.24
CA LYS A 59 -13.31 17.39 -14.56
C LYS A 59 -12.93 16.80 -15.91
N ILE A 60 -12.51 17.64 -16.86
CA ILE A 60 -12.12 17.16 -18.18
C ILE A 60 -10.70 16.62 -18.11
N ILE A 61 -10.54 15.34 -18.41
CA ILE A 61 -9.24 14.74 -18.75
C ILE A 61 -9.15 14.60 -20.27
N THR A 62 -7.95 14.78 -20.81
CA THR A 62 -7.65 14.48 -22.22
C THR A 62 -6.72 13.29 -22.26
N ILE A 63 -7.10 12.26 -23.02
CA ILE A 63 -6.29 11.07 -23.25
C ILE A 63 -5.89 11.07 -24.73
N ASP A 64 -4.60 11.13 -25.00
CA ASP A 64 -4.02 10.86 -26.30
C ASP A 64 -3.51 9.41 -26.28
N TRP A 65 -4.12 8.54 -27.07
CA TRP A 65 -3.77 7.11 -27.11
C TRP A 65 -2.51 6.82 -27.93
N GLY A 66 -1.93 7.82 -28.58
CA GLY A 66 -0.72 7.68 -29.39
C GLY A 66 -0.94 7.04 -30.76
N ASP A 67 -2.15 6.56 -31.07
CA ASP A 67 -2.53 5.96 -32.36
C ASP A 67 -3.33 6.91 -33.26
N GLY A 68 -3.40 8.20 -32.89
CA GLY A 68 -4.19 9.22 -33.54
C GLY A 68 -5.56 9.45 -32.92
N ASN A 69 -6.02 8.58 -32.02
CA ASN A 69 -7.24 8.79 -31.26
C ASN A 69 -6.98 9.66 -30.02
N VAL A 70 -7.81 10.70 -29.86
CA VAL A 70 -7.79 11.59 -28.69
C VAL A 70 -9.18 11.65 -28.10
N GLU A 71 -9.30 11.34 -26.81
CA GLU A 71 -10.54 11.37 -26.06
C GLU A 71 -10.53 12.52 -25.05
N LYS A 72 -11.68 13.18 -24.89
CA LYS A 72 -11.91 14.17 -23.83
C LYS A 72 -13.07 13.69 -22.99
N ILE A 73 -12.83 13.55 -21.70
CA ILE A 73 -13.75 12.84 -20.82
C ILE A 73 -14.04 13.71 -19.62
N GLU A 74 -15.32 13.98 -19.37
CA GLU A 74 -15.74 14.63 -18.14
C GLU A 74 -15.87 13.59 -17.02
N CYS A 75 -14.94 13.65 -16.06
CA CYS A 75 -14.99 12.87 -14.85
C CYS A 75 -16.01 13.47 -13.87
N HIS A 76 -17.10 12.74 -13.63
CA HIS A 76 -18.07 13.11 -12.61
C HIS A 76 -17.68 12.50 -11.27
N ARG A 77 -17.70 13.30 -10.19
CA ARG A 77 -17.80 12.76 -8.82
C ARG A 77 -19.21 12.21 -8.66
N ALA A 78 -19.41 10.91 -8.80
CA ALA A 78 -20.64 10.28 -8.32
C ALA A 78 -20.33 9.58 -6.98
N ARG A 79 -20.87 10.11 -5.88
CA ARG A 79 -21.11 9.34 -4.65
C ARG A 79 -22.46 8.65 -4.83
N ASN A 80 -22.52 7.34 -4.74
CA ASN A 80 -23.73 6.66 -4.29
C ASN A 80 -23.43 5.89 -2.99
N SER A 81 -24.45 5.23 -2.45
CA SER A 81 -24.38 4.45 -1.20
C SER A 81 -23.37 3.29 -1.21
N GLU A 82 -22.69 3.05 -2.32
CA GLU A 82 -21.77 1.91 -2.54
C GLU A 82 -20.33 2.32 -2.89
N GLY A 83 -20.03 3.62 -3.12
CA GLY A 83 -18.67 4.10 -3.36
C GLY A 83 -18.51 5.17 -4.45
N TYR A 84 -17.26 5.47 -4.81
CA TYR A 84 -16.91 6.40 -5.88
C TYR A 84 -16.87 5.67 -7.23
N TYR A 85 -17.66 6.10 -8.22
CA TYR A 85 -17.43 5.65 -9.59
C TYR A 85 -16.16 6.31 -10.14
N SER A 86 -15.25 5.49 -10.65
CA SER A 86 -14.29 5.92 -11.66
C SER A 86 -14.87 5.64 -13.04
N ASN A 87 -14.73 6.56 -13.98
CA ASN A 87 -14.99 6.22 -15.38
C ASN A 87 -13.98 5.14 -15.79
N GLU A 88 -14.45 3.89 -16.01
CA GLU A 88 -13.64 2.87 -16.66
C GLU A 88 -13.60 3.21 -18.15
N ILE A 89 -12.40 3.54 -18.62
CA ILE A 89 -12.14 3.85 -20.02
C ILE A 89 -11.25 2.75 -20.55
N GLN A 90 -11.56 2.29 -21.75
CA GLN A 90 -10.85 1.21 -22.38
C GLN A 90 -10.51 1.59 -23.81
N HIS A 91 -9.27 1.30 -24.21
CA HIS A 91 -8.82 1.46 -25.58
C HIS A 91 -8.20 0.18 -26.08
N LYS A 92 -8.51 -0.17 -27.33
CA LYS A 92 -8.05 -1.40 -27.96
C LYS A 92 -7.24 -1.07 -29.20
N TYR A 93 -5.96 -1.38 -29.15
CA TYR A 93 -5.08 -1.25 -30.30
C TYR A 93 -5.35 -2.35 -31.34
N THR A 94 -5.20 -2.00 -32.61
CA THR A 94 -5.53 -2.86 -33.75
C THR A 94 -4.33 -3.56 -34.36
N ASN A 95 -3.12 -3.26 -33.87
CA ASN A 95 -1.86 -3.81 -34.35
C ASN A 95 -0.84 -3.89 -33.19
N SER A 96 0.34 -4.44 -33.47
CA SER A 96 1.40 -4.66 -32.50
C SER A 96 2.34 -3.47 -32.32
N ASN A 97 2.02 -2.25 -32.77
CA ASN A 97 2.93 -1.12 -32.64
C ASN A 97 3.04 -0.65 -31.18
N PRO A 98 4.19 -0.06 -30.78
CA PRO A 98 4.31 0.53 -29.47
C PRO A 98 3.62 1.88 -29.48
N TYR A 99 2.92 2.20 -28.39
CA TYR A 99 2.19 3.46 -28.25
C TYR A 99 2.58 4.18 -26.98
N ILE A 100 2.68 5.50 -27.07
CA ILE A 100 2.84 6.39 -25.92
C ILE A 100 1.47 6.97 -25.63
N ILE A 101 0.91 6.60 -24.49
CA ILE A 101 -0.36 7.15 -24.01
C ILE A 101 -0.04 8.37 -23.15
N THR A 102 -0.66 9.51 -23.45
CA THR A 102 -0.49 10.73 -22.66
C THR A 102 -1.84 11.18 -22.11
N ILE A 103 -1.92 11.33 -20.79
CA ILE A 103 -3.13 11.75 -20.10
C ILE A 103 -2.86 13.10 -19.45
N LYS A 104 -3.71 14.08 -19.72
CA LYS A 104 -3.60 15.44 -19.17
C LYS A 104 -4.85 15.80 -18.40
N GLY A 105 -4.68 16.32 -17.19
CA GLY A 105 -5.79 16.82 -16.38
C GLY A 105 -5.45 16.96 -14.90
N ARG A 106 -6.43 17.39 -14.10
CA ARG A 106 -6.30 17.45 -12.63
C ARG A 106 -6.71 16.14 -12.00
N ILE A 107 -5.80 15.17 -12.07
CA ILE A 107 -6.02 13.78 -11.66
C ILE A 107 -5.71 13.65 -10.16
N ARG A 108 -6.70 13.18 -9.40
CA ARG A 108 -6.57 12.89 -7.97
C ARG A 108 -6.26 11.41 -7.76
N ASP A 109 -7.03 10.55 -8.40
CA ASP A 109 -6.89 9.10 -8.32
C ASP A 109 -6.70 8.54 -9.73
N PHE A 110 -5.69 7.70 -9.92
CA PHE A 110 -5.39 7.06 -11.20
C PHE A 110 -5.28 5.54 -11.01
N GLY A 111 -6.01 4.80 -11.84
CA GLY A 111 -5.86 3.37 -11.98
C GLY A 111 -5.56 2.99 -13.42
N CYS A 112 -4.69 2.02 -13.61
CA CYS A 112 -4.47 1.37 -14.89
C CYS A 112 -4.30 -0.13 -14.67
N PHE A 113 -4.97 -0.91 -15.51
CA PHE A 113 -4.91 -2.37 -15.55
C PHE A 113 -4.67 -2.78 -17.00
N SER A 114 -3.51 -3.38 -17.27
CA SER A 114 -3.18 -3.91 -18.59
C SER A 114 -1.87 -4.68 -18.54
N LYS A 115 -1.85 -5.89 -19.10
CA LYS A 115 -0.63 -6.68 -19.26
C LYS A 115 0.37 -6.10 -20.27
N HIS A 116 -0.01 -5.04 -20.98
CA HIS A 116 0.74 -4.47 -22.09
C HIS A 116 1.40 -3.14 -21.77
N ILE A 117 1.15 -2.54 -20.61
CA ILE A 117 1.98 -1.41 -20.18
C ILE A 117 3.33 -1.95 -19.72
N ILE A 118 4.41 -1.19 -19.97
CA ILE A 118 5.77 -1.52 -19.53
C ILE A 118 6.46 -0.36 -18.81
N SER A 119 5.89 0.84 -18.90
CA SER A 119 6.39 2.02 -18.22
C SER A 119 5.23 2.94 -17.86
N LEU A 120 5.35 3.59 -16.71
CA LEU A 120 4.41 4.55 -16.16
C LEU A 120 5.20 5.72 -15.55
N ASP A 121 5.01 6.92 -16.09
CA ASP A 121 5.53 8.18 -15.54
C ASP A 121 4.38 9.00 -14.97
N ILE A 122 4.44 9.21 -13.65
CA ILE A 122 3.51 10.02 -12.85
C ILE A 122 4.22 11.20 -12.17
N SER A 123 5.47 11.49 -12.55
CA SER A 123 6.31 12.52 -11.92
C SER A 123 5.74 13.93 -12.05
N LYS A 124 4.84 14.15 -13.01
CA LYS A 124 4.12 15.42 -13.23
C LYS A 124 2.76 15.48 -12.54
N CYS A 125 2.44 14.52 -11.67
CA CYS A 125 1.20 14.47 -10.89
C CYS A 125 1.47 14.53 -9.38
N PRO A 126 2.08 15.60 -8.84
CA PRO A 126 2.45 15.67 -7.42
C PRO A 126 1.25 15.66 -6.46
N ALA A 127 0.06 16.04 -6.95
CA ALA A 127 -1.19 16.04 -6.20
C ALA A 127 -1.95 14.69 -6.26
N LEU A 128 -1.40 13.67 -6.90
CA LEU A 128 -2.02 12.34 -6.96
C LEU A 128 -2.11 11.75 -5.54
N THR A 129 -3.32 11.38 -5.11
CA THR A 129 -3.58 10.81 -3.78
C THR A 129 -3.70 9.29 -3.81
N SER A 130 -4.15 8.72 -4.94
CA SER A 130 -4.26 7.27 -5.09
C SER A 130 -3.71 6.81 -6.44
N LEU A 131 -2.87 5.78 -6.40
CA LEU A 131 -2.36 5.08 -7.58
C LEU A 131 -2.67 3.59 -7.50
N SER A 132 -3.28 3.05 -8.56
CA SER A 132 -3.42 1.61 -8.78
C SER A 132 -2.82 1.22 -10.12
N CYS A 133 -1.67 0.55 -10.12
CA CYS A 133 -0.95 0.10 -11.31
C CYS A 133 -0.69 -1.41 -11.27
N SER A 134 -1.72 -2.17 -10.88
CA SER A 134 -1.68 -3.62 -10.65
C SER A 134 -2.71 -4.31 -11.55
N PRO A 135 -2.32 -5.25 -12.43
CA PRO A 135 -0.98 -5.56 -12.94
C PRO A 135 -0.63 -4.72 -14.17
N LEU A 136 0.63 -4.25 -14.26
CA LEU A 136 1.20 -3.52 -15.42
C LEU A 136 2.58 -4.04 -15.85
N ALA A 137 3.03 -5.21 -15.39
CA ALA A 137 4.34 -5.79 -15.71
C ALA A 137 5.57 -4.85 -15.51
N LEU A 138 5.44 -3.79 -14.69
CA LEU A 138 6.46 -2.77 -14.49
C LEU A 138 7.72 -3.35 -13.87
N THR A 139 8.90 -2.95 -14.36
CA THR A 139 10.19 -3.30 -13.76
C THR A 139 10.72 -2.22 -12.82
N SER A 140 10.17 -1.01 -12.91
CA SER A 140 10.46 0.13 -12.03
C SER A 140 9.23 1.01 -11.89
N LEU A 141 9.14 1.72 -10.76
CA LEU A 141 8.10 2.69 -10.46
C LEU A 141 8.72 3.81 -9.62
N ASP A 142 8.72 5.04 -10.13
CA ASP A 142 9.16 6.23 -9.39
C ASP A 142 7.94 6.99 -8.84
N VAL A 143 7.81 7.02 -7.52
CA VAL A 143 6.79 7.77 -6.78
C VAL A 143 7.37 8.96 -6.00
N SER A 144 8.65 9.31 -6.22
CA SER A 144 9.37 10.32 -5.43
C SER A 144 8.80 11.74 -5.51
N LYS A 145 7.96 12.02 -6.51
CA LYS A 145 7.29 13.31 -6.70
C LYS A 145 5.84 13.32 -6.21
N ASN A 146 5.28 12.16 -5.85
CA ASN A 146 3.88 11.99 -5.49
C ASN A 146 3.73 12.09 -3.97
N THR A 147 4.12 13.25 -3.43
CA THR A 147 4.17 13.49 -1.97
C THR A 147 2.80 13.46 -1.28
N ALA A 148 1.72 13.66 -2.05
CA ALA A 148 0.33 13.59 -1.58
C ALA A 148 -0.26 12.17 -1.60
N LEU A 149 0.51 11.16 -2.04
CA LEU A 149 0.00 9.79 -2.19
C LEU A 149 -0.34 9.18 -0.82
N THR A 150 -1.60 8.81 -0.64
CA THR A 150 -2.12 8.13 0.56
C THR A 150 -2.37 6.65 0.32
N SER A 151 -2.58 6.24 -0.94
CA SER A 151 -2.82 4.86 -1.33
C SER A 151 -1.99 4.48 -2.56
N LEU A 152 -1.19 3.42 -2.43
CA LEU A 152 -0.41 2.84 -3.52
C LEU A 152 -0.71 1.35 -3.65
N ASN A 153 -1.27 0.94 -4.78
CA ASN A 153 -1.32 -0.45 -5.19
C ASN A 153 -0.46 -0.64 -6.44
N CYS A 154 0.71 -1.26 -6.27
CA CYS A 154 1.62 -1.66 -7.33
C CYS A 154 1.89 -3.16 -7.31
N ALA A 155 0.95 -3.95 -6.79
CA ALA A 155 1.05 -5.41 -6.78
C ALA A 155 1.08 -6.01 -8.20
N ASP A 156 1.53 -7.26 -8.31
CA ASP A 156 1.52 -8.02 -9.57
C ASP A 156 2.29 -7.32 -10.69
N ASN A 157 3.50 -6.88 -10.35
CA ASN A 157 4.47 -6.31 -11.27
C ASN A 157 5.80 -7.09 -11.20
N ASN A 158 6.85 -6.59 -11.85
CA ASN A 158 8.18 -7.17 -11.84
C ASN A 158 9.19 -6.28 -11.09
N LEU A 159 8.73 -5.50 -10.10
CA LEU A 159 9.58 -4.56 -9.37
C LEU A 159 10.63 -5.32 -8.57
N THR A 160 11.89 -4.92 -8.69
CA THR A 160 13.01 -5.43 -7.88
C THR A 160 13.36 -4.50 -6.71
N SER A 161 12.92 -3.24 -6.79
CA SER A 161 13.02 -2.24 -5.74
C SER A 161 11.81 -1.31 -5.78
N LEU A 162 11.49 -0.72 -4.64
CA LEU A 162 10.43 0.27 -4.49
C LEU A 162 10.83 1.26 -3.40
N ASP A 163 11.00 2.53 -3.78
CA ASP A 163 11.26 3.62 -2.83
C ASP A 163 9.98 4.42 -2.56
N VAL A 164 9.46 4.30 -1.34
CA VAL A 164 8.27 5.03 -0.86
C VAL A 164 8.62 6.14 0.13
N SER A 165 9.90 6.48 0.29
CA SER A 165 10.36 7.52 1.22
C SER A 165 9.85 8.92 0.85
N GLY A 166 9.57 9.13 -0.44
CA GLY A 166 8.93 10.34 -0.98
C GLY A 166 7.42 10.46 -0.72
N CYS A 167 6.79 9.43 -0.13
CA CYS A 167 5.34 9.37 0.12
C CYS A 167 5.02 9.31 1.64
N PRO A 168 5.35 10.35 2.43
CA PRO A 168 5.17 10.31 3.89
C PRO A 168 3.69 10.23 4.34
N ALA A 169 2.76 10.63 3.47
CA ALA A 169 1.32 10.56 3.72
C ALA A 169 0.69 9.18 3.45
N LEU A 170 1.50 8.18 3.05
CA LEU A 170 1.00 6.87 2.66
C LEU A 170 0.35 6.15 3.84
N THR A 171 -0.92 5.79 3.69
CA THR A 171 -1.70 5.02 4.67
C THR A 171 -1.89 3.57 4.24
N MET A 172 -1.92 3.30 2.93
CA MET A 172 -2.06 1.96 2.36
C MET A 172 -0.99 1.70 1.31
N LEU A 173 -0.26 0.60 1.48
CA LEU A 173 0.73 0.11 0.52
C LEU A 173 0.48 -1.36 0.20
N ASN A 174 0.12 -1.64 -1.05
CA ASN A 174 0.16 -2.99 -1.59
C ASN A 174 1.24 -3.09 -2.67
N CYS A 175 2.29 -3.84 -2.37
CA CYS A 175 3.40 -4.13 -3.27
C CYS A 175 3.64 -5.64 -3.43
N GLY A 176 2.64 -6.47 -3.11
CA GLY A 176 2.75 -7.92 -3.20
C GLY A 176 2.94 -8.44 -4.64
N ASN A 177 3.32 -9.71 -4.80
CA ASN A 177 3.64 -10.32 -6.08
C ASN A 177 4.62 -9.46 -6.90
N ASN A 178 5.78 -9.17 -6.30
CA ASN A 178 6.89 -8.47 -6.93
C ASN A 178 8.20 -9.18 -6.55
N ASN A 179 9.31 -8.82 -7.19
CA ASN A 179 10.62 -9.41 -6.92
C ASN A 179 11.44 -8.59 -5.90
N LEU A 180 10.77 -7.92 -4.95
CA LEU A 180 11.43 -7.05 -3.97
C LEU A 180 12.31 -7.87 -3.02
N THR A 181 13.56 -7.45 -2.84
CA THR A 181 14.51 -8.07 -1.89
C THR A 181 14.67 -7.26 -0.60
N SER A 182 14.24 -6.00 -0.63
CA SER A 182 14.17 -5.10 0.52
C SER A 182 13.00 -4.14 0.37
N LEU A 183 12.51 -3.62 1.50
CA LEU A 183 11.44 -2.62 1.54
C LEU A 183 11.67 -1.74 2.79
N ASP A 184 11.91 -0.44 2.58
CA ASP A 184 12.03 0.54 3.66
C ASP A 184 10.72 1.34 3.78
N VAL A 185 10.04 1.18 4.91
CA VAL A 185 8.81 1.91 5.27
C VAL A 185 9.01 2.85 6.45
N SER A 186 10.26 3.12 6.84
CA SER A 186 10.60 3.91 8.04
C SER A 186 10.11 5.37 7.99
N LYS A 187 9.78 5.88 6.80
CA LYS A 187 9.24 7.24 6.58
C LYS A 187 7.72 7.28 6.48
N ASN A 188 7.05 6.13 6.40
CA ASN A 188 5.60 6.04 6.21
C ASN A 188 4.90 5.89 7.56
N THR A 189 5.09 6.86 8.46
CA THR A 189 4.59 6.78 9.85
C THR A 189 3.06 6.74 9.96
N ALA A 190 2.35 7.11 8.89
CA ALA A 190 0.89 7.07 8.77
C ALA A 190 0.36 5.73 8.22
N LEU A 191 1.24 4.77 7.89
CA LEU A 191 0.84 3.51 7.28
C LEU A 191 -0.05 2.69 8.22
N THR A 192 -1.26 2.36 7.76
CA THR A 192 -2.23 1.53 8.48
C THR A 192 -2.37 0.13 7.87
N GLY A 193 -2.16 0.00 6.57
CA GLY A 193 -2.16 -1.29 5.87
C GLY A 193 -0.91 -1.49 5.02
N LEU A 194 -0.22 -2.61 5.24
CA LEU A 194 0.92 -3.07 4.43
C LEU A 194 0.69 -4.49 3.92
N TRP A 195 0.70 -4.63 2.59
CA TRP A 195 0.64 -5.91 1.89
C TRP A 195 1.89 -6.08 1.03
N CYS A 196 2.81 -6.92 1.47
CA CYS A 196 4.05 -7.27 0.76
C CYS A 196 4.16 -8.78 0.55
N ASN A 197 3.02 -9.46 0.42
CA ASN A 197 2.92 -10.89 0.14
C ASN A 197 3.67 -11.29 -1.15
N PHE A 198 4.22 -12.50 -1.20
CA PHE A 198 4.89 -13.05 -2.39
C PHE A 198 5.99 -12.12 -2.91
N THR A 199 6.92 -11.80 -2.02
CA THR A 199 8.15 -11.05 -2.34
C THR A 199 9.38 -11.87 -1.97
N ASN A 200 10.58 -11.37 -2.25
CA ASN A 200 11.84 -12.02 -1.90
C ASN A 200 12.52 -11.32 -0.71
N LEU A 201 11.74 -10.72 0.19
CA LEU A 201 12.28 -10.08 1.38
C LEU A 201 13.05 -11.12 2.21
N THR A 202 13.97 -10.66 3.05
CA THR A 202 14.69 -11.52 4.03
C THR A 202 14.62 -10.93 5.43
N SER A 203 14.30 -9.64 5.51
CA SER A 203 13.99 -8.88 6.70
C SER A 203 12.91 -7.85 6.34
N LEU A 204 12.15 -7.44 7.36
CA LEU A 204 11.14 -6.40 7.25
C LEU A 204 11.10 -5.64 8.58
N ASP A 205 11.46 -4.37 8.55
CA ASP A 205 11.37 -3.47 9.71
C ASP A 205 10.13 -2.60 9.59
N VAL A 206 9.16 -2.82 10.48
CA VAL A 206 7.92 -2.05 10.59
C VAL A 206 7.87 -1.20 11.87
N SER A 207 8.98 -1.06 12.59
CA SER A 207 9.06 -0.29 13.84
C SER A 207 8.75 1.20 13.65
N GLY A 208 9.00 1.73 12.45
CA GLY A 208 8.65 3.09 12.05
C GLY A 208 7.16 3.30 11.71
N CYS A 209 6.32 2.26 11.75
CA CYS A 209 4.90 2.31 11.38
C CYS A 209 3.97 2.08 12.59
N PRO A 210 3.92 2.98 13.59
CA PRO A 210 3.14 2.76 14.82
C PRO A 210 1.62 2.71 14.60
N ALA A 211 1.13 3.29 13.49
CA ALA A 211 -0.28 3.29 13.11
C ALA A 211 -0.73 2.01 12.37
N LEU A 212 0.18 1.05 12.14
CA LEU A 212 -0.09 -0.15 11.36
C LEU A 212 -1.14 -1.03 12.06
N THR A 213 -2.28 -1.23 11.39
CA THR A 213 -3.39 -2.07 11.88
C THR A 213 -3.41 -3.42 11.18
N LYS A 214 -2.93 -3.49 9.93
CA LYS A 214 -2.89 -4.71 9.14
C LYS A 214 -1.53 -4.89 8.45
N LEU A 215 -0.91 -6.05 8.69
CA LEU A 215 0.31 -6.47 8.02
C LEU A 215 0.12 -7.85 7.39
N GLU A 216 0.34 -7.94 6.08
CA GLU A 216 0.46 -9.22 5.37
C GLU A 216 1.80 -9.28 4.63
N CYS A 217 2.65 -10.22 5.06
CA CYS A 217 3.99 -10.47 4.53
C CYS A 217 4.20 -11.97 4.27
N ARG A 218 3.19 -12.62 3.69
CA ARG A 218 3.24 -14.06 3.36
C ARG A 218 4.30 -14.33 2.29
N VAL A 219 4.91 -15.51 2.29
CA VAL A 219 5.81 -15.95 1.19
C VAL A 219 6.89 -14.89 0.91
N SER A 220 7.66 -14.53 1.93
CA SER A 220 8.62 -13.41 1.90
C SER A 220 9.96 -13.76 2.56
N ASN A 221 10.36 -15.03 2.55
CA ASN A 221 11.60 -15.62 3.11
C ASN A 221 12.11 -15.04 4.45
N LEU A 222 11.21 -14.52 5.30
CA LEU A 222 11.59 -13.89 6.56
C LEU A 222 12.05 -14.95 7.55
N THR A 223 13.11 -14.65 8.31
CA THR A 223 13.66 -15.56 9.35
C THR A 223 13.31 -15.13 10.77
N SER A 224 12.97 -13.85 10.94
CA SER A 224 12.45 -13.26 12.16
C SER A 224 11.51 -12.11 11.80
N LEU A 225 10.58 -11.79 12.70
CA LEU A 225 9.70 -10.64 12.57
C LEU A 225 9.42 -10.04 13.96
N ASP A 226 9.65 -8.74 14.10
CA ASP A 226 9.33 -7.98 15.31
C ASP A 226 8.23 -6.96 14.99
N VAL A 227 7.08 -7.13 15.63
CA VAL A 227 5.95 -6.19 15.54
C VAL A 227 5.64 -5.54 16.89
N SER A 228 6.55 -5.66 17.87
CA SER A 228 6.38 -5.15 19.24
C SER A 228 6.17 -3.63 19.34
N LYS A 229 6.42 -2.88 18.26
CA LYS A 229 6.18 -1.43 18.18
C LYS A 229 4.85 -1.08 17.50
N ASN A 230 4.18 -2.04 16.88
CA ASN A 230 2.92 -1.82 16.16
C ASN A 230 1.74 -2.02 17.11
N THR A 231 1.56 -1.08 18.05
CA THR A 231 0.55 -1.19 19.13
C THR A 231 -0.89 -1.18 18.63
N ALA A 232 -1.11 -0.67 17.40
CA ALA A 232 -2.42 -0.63 16.75
C ALA A 232 -2.72 -1.89 15.91
N LEU A 233 -1.79 -2.85 15.82
CA LEU A 233 -1.91 -4.02 14.95
C LEU A 233 -3.07 -4.92 15.40
N THR A 234 -4.05 -5.13 14.53
CA THR A 234 -5.22 -5.99 14.77
C THR A 234 -5.15 -7.30 13.99
N SER A 235 -4.49 -7.29 12.82
CA SER A 235 -4.34 -8.46 11.96
C SER A 235 -2.90 -8.59 11.47
N LEU A 236 -2.26 -9.72 11.80
CA LEU A 236 -0.95 -10.09 11.29
C LEU A 236 -1.01 -11.39 10.50
N ASP A 237 -0.39 -11.37 9.33
CA ASP A 237 -0.20 -12.55 8.51
C ASP A 237 1.23 -12.67 8.00
N CYS A 238 1.92 -13.67 8.53
CA CYS A 238 3.31 -13.99 8.20
C CYS A 238 3.46 -15.45 7.75
N THR A 239 2.38 -16.02 7.21
CA THR A 239 2.32 -17.41 6.73
C THR A 239 3.35 -17.71 5.64
N PHE A 240 3.86 -18.94 5.56
CA PHE A 240 4.82 -19.37 4.53
C PHE A 240 6.10 -18.54 4.53
N ASN A 241 6.75 -18.43 5.68
CA ASN A 241 8.08 -17.84 5.81
C ASN A 241 9.04 -18.88 6.42
N ALA A 242 10.23 -18.45 6.82
CA ALA A 242 11.21 -19.27 7.53
C ALA A 242 11.37 -18.79 8.98
N LEU A 243 10.30 -18.25 9.60
CA LEU A 243 10.39 -17.61 10.90
C LEU A 243 10.82 -18.60 11.98
N THR A 244 11.88 -18.24 12.69
CA THR A 244 12.34 -18.92 13.91
C THR A 244 11.96 -18.16 15.17
N SER A 245 11.62 -16.87 15.01
CA SER A 245 11.13 -15.99 16.07
C SER A 245 10.10 -15.02 15.51
N LEU A 246 9.10 -14.71 16.35
CA LEU A 246 8.07 -13.71 16.09
C LEU A 246 7.78 -13.02 17.43
N ASP A 247 7.93 -11.69 17.48
CA ASP A 247 7.63 -10.90 18.67
C ASP A 247 6.33 -10.11 18.49
N VAL A 248 5.29 -10.52 19.21
CA VAL A 248 3.96 -9.88 19.26
C VAL A 248 3.66 -9.25 20.61
N SER A 249 4.65 -9.16 21.50
CA SER A 249 4.47 -8.74 22.91
C SER A 249 3.93 -7.31 23.08
N GLY A 250 4.07 -6.47 22.06
CA GLY A 250 3.59 -5.09 22.03
C GLY A 250 2.30 -4.88 21.24
N CYS A 251 1.53 -5.93 20.93
CA CYS A 251 0.31 -5.84 20.11
C CYS A 251 -0.96 -6.10 20.93
N PRO A 252 -1.38 -5.19 21.83
CA PRO A 252 -2.56 -5.40 22.68
C PRO A 252 -3.90 -5.42 21.91
N ALA A 253 -3.92 -4.88 20.69
CA ALA A 253 -5.11 -4.82 19.84
C ALA A 253 -5.23 -6.03 18.88
N LEU A 254 -4.30 -6.98 18.93
CA LEU A 254 -4.25 -8.10 17.99
C LEU A 254 -5.45 -9.02 18.20
N THR A 255 -6.19 -9.32 17.13
CA THR A 255 -7.34 -10.24 17.15
C THR A 255 -7.19 -11.37 16.13
N ARG A 256 -6.24 -11.26 15.19
CA ARG A 256 -5.99 -12.27 14.15
C ARG A 256 -4.50 -12.44 13.91
N LEU A 257 -4.01 -13.67 14.06
CA LEU A 257 -2.61 -14.04 13.82
C LEU A 257 -2.53 -15.28 12.93
N GLN A 258 -1.93 -15.15 11.75
CA GLN A 258 -1.57 -16.28 10.90
C GLN A 258 -0.04 -16.39 10.82
N CYS A 259 0.51 -17.45 11.42
CA CYS A 259 1.94 -17.77 11.46
C CYS A 259 2.22 -19.25 11.14
N ASN A 260 1.27 -19.93 10.47
CA ASN A 260 1.47 -21.28 9.98
C ASN A 260 2.55 -21.36 8.89
N ASP A 261 3.05 -22.57 8.64
CA ASP A 261 4.07 -22.84 7.62
C ASP A 261 5.33 -21.98 7.82
N ASN A 262 5.92 -22.12 9.00
CA ASN A 262 7.15 -21.45 9.42
C ASN A 262 8.10 -22.46 10.10
N ASN A 263 9.19 -21.98 10.70
CA ASN A 263 10.18 -22.81 11.41
C ASN A 263 10.14 -22.56 12.93
N LEU A 264 8.95 -22.30 13.50
CA LEU A 264 8.80 -21.98 14.92
C LEU A 264 8.89 -23.26 15.77
N SER A 265 9.81 -23.26 16.73
CA SER A 265 9.89 -24.32 17.75
C SER A 265 8.73 -24.26 18.73
N ALA A 266 8.55 -25.30 19.54
CA ALA A 266 7.52 -25.29 20.59
C ALA A 266 7.74 -24.16 21.61
N SER A 267 9.00 -23.86 21.94
CA SER A 267 9.33 -22.74 22.82
C SER A 267 9.01 -21.38 22.20
N ALA A 268 9.26 -21.20 20.90
CA ALA A 268 8.89 -19.99 20.18
C ALA A 268 7.37 -19.81 20.12
N LEU A 269 6.63 -20.87 19.77
CA LEU A 269 5.16 -20.86 19.80
C LEU A 269 4.62 -20.54 21.20
N ASN A 270 5.13 -21.19 22.25
CA ASN A 270 4.70 -20.91 23.62
C ASN A 270 4.98 -19.47 24.03
N LYS A 271 6.11 -18.88 23.59
CA LYS A 271 6.38 -17.45 23.81
C LYS A 271 5.31 -16.59 23.13
N ILE A 272 5.05 -16.83 21.85
CA ILE A 272 4.01 -16.13 21.08
C ILE A 272 2.67 -16.23 21.81
N PHE A 273 2.26 -17.42 22.23
CA PHE A 273 0.98 -17.63 22.93
C PHE A 273 0.91 -16.84 24.24
N ASN A 274 2.01 -16.75 24.99
CA ASN A 274 2.07 -15.94 26.21
C ASN A 274 1.99 -14.43 25.93
N ASP A 275 2.58 -13.99 24.83
CA ASP A 275 2.62 -12.58 24.41
C ASP A 275 1.27 -12.09 23.86
N LEU A 276 0.40 -12.98 23.36
CA LEU A 276 -0.92 -12.61 22.84
C LEU A 276 -1.81 -11.98 23.92
N PRO A 277 -2.64 -10.97 23.59
CA PRO A 277 -3.57 -10.38 24.54
C PRO A 277 -4.69 -11.35 24.93
N PRO A 278 -5.23 -11.29 26.17
CA PRO A 278 -6.47 -11.98 26.50
C PRO A 278 -7.67 -11.28 25.83
N ILE A 279 -8.48 -12.03 25.08
CA ILE A 279 -9.61 -11.52 24.30
C ILE A 279 -10.80 -12.49 24.34
N THR A 280 -11.97 -12.05 23.89
CA THR A 280 -13.18 -12.91 23.85
C THR A 280 -13.14 -13.92 22.70
N TYR A 281 -12.63 -13.49 21.54
CA TYR A 281 -12.54 -14.32 20.36
C TYR A 281 -11.41 -13.81 19.46
N GLY A 282 -10.29 -14.54 19.47
CA GLY A 282 -9.17 -14.36 18.56
C GLY A 282 -9.06 -15.50 17.57
N GLU A 283 -8.61 -15.20 16.36
CA GLU A 283 -8.27 -16.21 15.35
C GLU A 283 -6.77 -16.45 15.31
N ILE A 284 -6.33 -17.69 15.48
CA ILE A 284 -4.91 -18.06 15.33
C ILE A 284 -4.70 -19.27 14.42
N SER A 285 -3.79 -19.13 13.46
CA SER A 285 -3.27 -20.26 12.67
C SER A 285 -1.78 -20.40 12.88
N TYR A 286 -1.33 -21.53 13.45
CA TYR A 286 0.08 -21.81 13.76
C TYR A 286 0.55 -23.22 13.35
N TRP A 287 -0.26 -23.90 12.53
CA TRP A 287 -0.01 -25.25 12.02
C TRP A 287 1.27 -25.32 11.15
N ASN A 288 1.74 -26.52 10.84
CA ASN A 288 2.92 -26.75 9.99
C ASN A 288 4.18 -26.01 10.47
N ASN A 289 4.35 -25.91 11.79
CA ASN A 289 5.59 -25.50 12.43
C ASN A 289 6.20 -26.72 13.15
N PRO A 290 7.54 -26.83 13.27
CA PRO A 290 8.17 -27.93 14.00
C PRO A 290 7.67 -28.07 15.45
N GLY A 291 7.27 -26.96 16.07
CA GLY A 291 6.72 -26.91 17.42
C GLY A 291 5.24 -27.25 17.57
N THR A 292 4.48 -27.40 16.49
CA THR A 292 3.00 -27.46 16.54
C THR A 292 2.48 -28.58 17.44
N ASP A 293 3.11 -29.75 17.43
CA ASP A 293 2.65 -30.92 18.21
C ASP A 293 3.06 -30.89 19.68
N THR A 294 4.08 -30.09 20.03
CA THR A 294 4.68 -30.08 21.38
C THR A 294 4.49 -28.75 22.12
N CYS A 295 3.84 -27.77 21.50
CA CYS A 295 3.46 -26.51 22.14
C CYS A 295 2.31 -26.68 23.15
N ASP A 296 2.21 -25.75 24.10
CA ASP A 296 1.16 -25.72 25.13
C ASP A 296 -0.05 -24.91 24.65
N LYS A 297 -0.98 -25.61 24.00
CA LYS A 297 -2.18 -25.03 23.40
C LYS A 297 -3.16 -24.46 24.43
N ARG A 298 -3.08 -24.90 25.69
CA ARG A 298 -3.95 -24.42 26.79
C ARG A 298 -3.80 -22.93 27.06
N ILE A 299 -2.65 -22.35 26.69
CA ILE A 299 -2.40 -20.90 26.80
C ILE A 299 -3.36 -20.13 25.89
N LEU A 300 -3.66 -20.65 24.70
CA LEU A 300 -4.58 -20.04 23.75
C LEU A 300 -6.02 -20.08 24.27
N ASP A 301 -6.47 -21.23 24.78
CA ASP A 301 -7.80 -21.40 25.38
C ASP A 301 -8.02 -20.39 26.53
N TYR A 302 -7.04 -20.25 27.42
CA TYR A 302 -7.09 -19.31 28.55
C TYR A 302 -7.15 -17.84 28.10
N LYS A 303 -6.56 -17.51 26.95
CA LYS A 303 -6.53 -16.15 26.39
C LYS A 303 -7.65 -15.90 25.36
N GLY A 304 -8.50 -16.88 25.06
CA GLY A 304 -9.61 -16.76 24.11
C GLY A 304 -9.19 -16.72 22.64
N TRP A 305 -8.13 -17.45 22.28
CA TRP A 305 -7.66 -17.62 20.90
C TRP A 305 -8.00 -19.03 20.38
N TYR A 306 -8.51 -19.12 19.16
CA TYR A 306 -9.05 -20.34 18.55
C TYR A 306 -8.49 -20.61 17.15
#